data_AF-A0A1N6LDX7-F1
#
_entry.id   AF-A0A1N6LDX7-F1
#
_cell.length_a   1.000
_cell.length_b   1.000
_cell.length_c   1.000
_cell.angle_alpha   90.00
_cell.angle_beta   90.00
_cell.angle_gamma   90.00
#
_symmetry.space_group_name_H-M   'P 1'
#
loop_
_entity.id
_entity.type
_entity.pdbx_description
1 polymer ?
#
loop_
_entity_poly.entity_id
_entity_poly.type
_entity_poly.pdbx_seq_one_letter_code
_entity_poly.pdbx_strand_id
1 'polypeptide(L)'
;MSHEQHNAVDLELNAIEHALGSLTPSRSRLDRDQLMFRAGQAATARPASAGRRLWIAVAAGTGLIALGEAALLAHRPAPQIIEKVIVVRDREPVVRDAPTDPVVTQAPAAIRGFGAAPSFGSTAYERLTSQVFRYGLDGLPTPPSTRANLDAHKPSPPLTRQLWQEELLKTLEPGAPS
;
A
#
# COMPACT_ATOMS: atom_id res chain seq x y z
N MET A 1 22.07 -44.49 8.62
CA MET A 1 22.66 -43.15 8.36
C MET A 1 21.61 -42.04 8.23
N SER A 2 20.30 -42.31 8.34
CA SER A 2 19.25 -41.30 8.10
C SER A 2 18.78 -40.51 9.33
N HIS A 3 19.14 -40.95 10.55
CA HIS A 3 18.69 -40.29 11.78
C HIS A 3 19.56 -39.10 12.22
N GLU A 4 20.85 -39.08 11.86
CA GLU A 4 21.72 -37.95 12.23
C GLU A 4 21.49 -36.70 11.38
N GLN A 5 21.07 -36.86 10.11
CA GLN A 5 20.77 -35.73 9.24
C GLN A 5 19.52 -34.95 9.68
N HIS A 6 18.53 -35.63 10.29
CA HIS A 6 17.31 -34.96 10.75
C HIS A 6 17.60 -34.02 11.93
N ASN A 7 18.42 -34.47 12.88
CA ASN A 7 18.79 -33.70 14.06
C ASN A 7 19.65 -32.46 13.72
N ALA A 8 20.48 -32.56 12.69
CA ALA A 8 21.28 -31.42 12.21
C ALA A 8 20.40 -30.32 11.59
N VAL A 9 19.36 -30.69 10.84
CA VAL A 9 18.42 -29.73 10.22
C VAL A 9 17.58 -29.02 11.29
N ASP A 10 17.16 -29.73 12.33
CA ASP A 10 16.40 -29.13 13.44
C ASP A 10 17.21 -28.09 14.21
N LEU A 11 18.52 -28.30 14.38
CA LEU A 11 19.43 -27.34 15.03
C LEU A 11 19.60 -26.06 14.20
N GLU A 12 19.75 -26.18 12.89
CA GLU A 12 19.86 -25.01 12.00
C GLU A 12 18.56 -24.21 11.94
N LEU A 13 17.40 -24.89 11.92
CA LEU A 13 16.09 -24.24 11.95
C LEU A 13 15.90 -23.44 13.24
N ASN A 14 16.27 -24.02 14.38
CA ASN A 14 16.13 -23.40 15.69
C ASN A 14 17.06 -22.17 15.83
N ALA A 15 18.24 -22.21 15.23
CA ALA A 15 19.16 -21.07 15.19
C ALA A 15 18.60 -19.91 14.33
N ILE A 16 17.97 -20.21 13.20
CA ILE A 16 17.32 -19.22 12.35
C ILE A 16 16.09 -18.62 13.04
N GLU A 17 15.27 -19.43 13.70
CA GLU A 17 14.11 -18.97 14.46
C GLU A 17 14.53 -18.04 15.61
N HIS A 18 15.61 -18.36 16.32
CA HIS A 18 16.19 -17.50 17.35
C HIS A 18 16.74 -16.18 16.77
N ALA A 19 17.42 -16.23 15.62
CA ALA A 19 17.91 -15.05 14.92
C ALA A 19 16.76 -14.14 14.45
N LEU A 20 15.68 -14.71 13.91
CA LEU A 20 14.48 -13.97 13.50
C LEU A 20 13.70 -13.44 14.70
N GLY A 21 13.65 -14.18 15.81
CA GLY A 21 13.07 -13.72 17.08
C GLY A 21 13.81 -12.52 17.65
N SER A 22 15.13 -12.46 17.49
CA SER A 22 15.95 -11.30 17.89
C SER A 22 15.72 -10.05 17.03
N LEU A 23 15.20 -10.26 15.80
CA LEU A 23 14.79 -9.20 14.89
C LEU A 23 13.33 -8.77 15.11
N THR A 24 12.66 -9.25 16.17
CA THR A 24 11.38 -8.64 16.54
C THR A 24 11.60 -7.14 16.71
N PRO A 25 10.92 -6.30 15.91
CA PRO A 25 11.13 -4.87 15.96
C PRO A 25 10.87 -4.47 17.39
N SER A 26 11.90 -3.93 18.05
CA SER A 26 11.78 -3.47 19.42
C SER A 26 10.54 -2.57 19.44
N ARG A 27 9.51 -2.94 20.20
CA ARG A 27 8.28 -2.13 20.42
C ARG A 27 8.60 -0.81 21.16
N SER A 28 9.83 -0.34 21.05
CA SER A 28 10.43 0.73 21.82
C SER A 28 10.75 1.87 20.87
N ARG A 29 10.15 3.02 21.21
CA ARG A 29 10.54 4.41 20.88
C ARG A 29 9.91 5.09 19.69
N LEU A 30 9.18 4.41 18.81
CA LEU A 30 8.34 5.14 17.85
C LEU A 30 6.98 5.36 18.50
N ASP A 31 6.85 6.49 19.20
CA ASP A 31 5.59 6.97 19.78
C ASP A 31 4.64 7.31 18.63
N ARG A 32 3.96 6.26 18.15
CA ARG A 32 3.02 6.32 17.03
C ARG A 32 1.94 7.34 17.30
N ASP A 33 1.49 7.46 18.54
CA ASP A 33 0.41 8.36 18.94
C ASP A 33 0.90 9.80 18.89
N GLN A 34 2.11 10.08 19.37
CA GLN A 34 2.74 11.39 19.20
C GLN A 34 3.01 11.73 17.73
N LEU A 35 3.41 10.76 16.91
CA LEU A 35 3.61 10.97 15.47
C LEU A 35 2.28 11.27 14.77
N MET A 36 1.23 10.48 15.02
CA MET A 36 -0.12 10.70 14.50
C MET A 36 -0.68 12.05 14.94
N PHE A 37 -0.49 12.42 16.21
CA PHE A 37 -0.93 13.71 16.73
C PHE A 37 -0.20 14.88 16.07
N ARG A 38 1.12 14.79 15.91
CA ARG A 38 1.92 15.80 15.19
C ARG A 38 1.57 15.87 13.71
N ALA A 39 1.31 14.72 13.07
CA ALA A 39 0.86 14.66 11.69
C ALA A 39 -0.52 15.30 11.52
N GLY A 40 -1.44 15.08 12.47
CA GLY A 40 -2.74 15.76 12.50
C GLY A 40 -2.61 17.27 12.65
N GLN A 41 -1.76 17.74 13.57
CA GLN A 41 -1.46 19.16 13.71
C GLN A 41 -0.88 19.75 12.42
N ALA A 42 0.09 19.07 11.80
CA ALA A 42 0.69 19.50 10.54
C ALA A 42 -0.33 19.50 9.38
N ALA A 43 -1.27 18.56 9.35
CA ALA A 43 -2.35 18.53 8.36
C ALA A 43 -3.36 19.66 8.56
N THR A 44 -3.62 20.06 9.81
CA THR A 44 -4.50 21.21 10.13
C THR A 44 -3.80 22.55 10.02
N ALA A 45 -2.46 22.57 10.02
CA ALA A 45 -1.67 23.78 9.80
C ALA A 45 -2.00 24.28 8.39
N ARG A 46 -2.86 25.31 8.37
CA ARG A 46 -3.37 25.94 7.15
C ARG A 46 -2.17 26.20 6.23
N PRO A 47 -2.22 25.79 4.95
CA PRO A 47 -1.10 26.05 4.05
C PRO A 47 -0.81 27.53 4.10
N ALA A 48 0.46 27.87 4.37
CA ALA A 48 0.93 29.24 4.36
C ALA A 48 0.39 29.95 3.11
N SER A 49 0.05 31.23 3.22
CA SER A 49 -0.66 31.99 2.17
C SER A 49 -0.05 31.84 0.75
N ALA A 50 1.25 31.56 0.66
CA ALA A 50 1.96 31.20 -0.57
C ALA A 50 1.46 29.89 -1.23
N GLY A 51 1.26 28.82 -0.45
CA GLY A 51 0.79 27.53 -0.96
C GLY A 51 -0.64 27.58 -1.51
N ARG A 52 -1.49 28.43 -0.92
CA ARG A 52 -2.86 28.64 -1.43
C ARG A 52 -2.86 29.27 -2.83
N ARG A 53 -1.99 30.25 -3.09
CA ARG A 53 -1.88 30.88 -4.42
C ARG A 53 -1.37 29.90 -5.46
N LEU A 54 -0.40 29.05 -5.10
CA LEU A 54 0.10 28.00 -6.00
C LEU A 54 -1.01 27.01 -6.36
N TRP A 55 -1.80 26.57 -5.38
CA TRP A 55 -2.94 25.67 -5.64
C TRP A 55 -3.98 26.32 -6.56
N ILE A 56 -4.32 27.59 -6.34
CA ILE A 56 -5.24 28.32 -7.22
C ILE A 56 -4.68 28.39 -8.66
N ALA A 57 -3.38 28.64 -8.83
CA ALA A 57 -2.75 28.68 -10.15
C ALA A 57 -2.78 27.31 -10.84
N VAL A 58 -2.52 26.22 -10.11
CA VAL A 58 -2.60 24.85 -10.65
C VAL A 58 -4.05 24.51 -11.04
N ALA A 59 -5.03 24.84 -10.19
CA ALA A 59 -6.44 24.62 -10.48
C ALA A 59 -6.90 25.45 -11.70
N ALA A 60 -6.47 26.70 -11.81
CA ALA A 60 -6.77 27.55 -12.97
C ALA A 60 -6.11 27.01 -14.25
N GLY A 61 -4.85 26.57 -14.17
CA GLY A 61 -4.13 25.99 -15.30
C GLY A 61 -4.77 24.70 -15.81
N THR A 62 -5.11 23.77 -14.92
CA THR A 62 -5.81 22.54 -15.28
C THR A 62 -7.21 22.81 -15.86
N GLY A 63 -7.92 23.81 -15.32
CA GLY A 63 -9.19 24.28 -15.87
C GLY A 63 -9.05 24.81 -17.31
N LEU A 64 -8.02 25.62 -17.58
CA LEU A 64 -7.74 26.13 -18.93
C LEU A 64 -7.40 25.01 -19.92
N ILE A 65 -6.62 24.01 -19.51
CA ILE A 65 -6.32 22.84 -20.35
C ILE A 65 -7.60 22.07 -20.68
N ALA A 66 -8.44 21.79 -19.69
CA ALA A 66 -9.71 21.10 -19.91
C ALA A 66 -10.64 21.88 -20.84
N LEU A 67 -10.68 23.21 -20.72
CA LEU A 67 -11.47 24.08 -21.58
C LEU A 67 -10.92 24.11 -23.02
N GLY A 68 -9.60 24.09 -23.18
CA GLY A 68 -8.91 23.97 -24.46
C GLY A 68 -9.20 22.64 -25.16
N GLU A 69 -9.12 21.53 -24.44
CA GLU A 69 -9.50 20.19 -24.94
C GLU A 69 -10.98 20.16 -25.35
N ALA A 70 -11.87 20.69 -24.52
CA ALA A 70 -13.29 20.77 -24.86
C ALA A 70 -13.54 21.59 -26.14
N ALA A 71 -12.85 22.72 -26.30
CA ALA A 71 -12.92 23.53 -27.51
C ALA A 71 -12.36 22.79 -28.73
N LEU A 72 -11.24 22.08 -28.58
CA LEU A 72 -10.63 21.27 -29.63
C LEU A 72 -11.59 20.16 -30.09
N LEU A 73 -12.22 19.47 -29.14
CA LEU A 73 -13.21 18.41 -29.42
C LEU A 73 -14.44 18.98 -30.13
N ALA A 74 -14.91 20.17 -29.74
CA ALA A 74 -16.05 20.82 -30.38
C ALA A 74 -15.77 21.19 -31.85
N HIS A 75 -14.51 21.45 -32.21
CA HIS A 75 -14.09 21.74 -33.59
C HIS A 75 -13.64 20.51 -34.36
N ARG A 76 -13.64 19.32 -33.74
CA ARG A 76 -13.21 18.10 -34.42
C ARG A 76 -14.24 17.75 -35.51
N PRO A 77 -13.82 17.59 -36.77
CA PRO A 77 -14.73 17.17 -37.83
C PRO A 77 -15.36 15.83 -37.47
N ALA A 78 -16.64 15.67 -37.81
CA ALA A 78 -17.41 14.47 -37.50
C ALA A 78 -16.59 13.22 -37.88
N PRO A 79 -16.43 12.25 -36.96
CA PRO A 79 -15.63 11.08 -37.23
C PRO A 79 -16.21 10.39 -38.46
N GLN A 80 -15.41 10.35 -39.53
CA GLN A 80 -15.79 9.60 -40.72
C GLN A 80 -15.83 8.13 -40.31
N ILE A 81 -17.03 7.57 -40.28
CA ILE A 81 -17.22 6.14 -40.09
C ILE A 81 -16.67 5.49 -41.35
N ILE A 82 -15.39 5.14 -41.32
CA ILE A 82 -14.80 4.31 -42.36
C ILE A 82 -15.35 2.91 -42.10
N GLU A 83 -16.44 2.57 -42.78
CA GLU A 83 -16.93 1.21 -42.86
C GLU A 83 -15.86 0.35 -43.50
N LYS A 84 -14.99 -0.24 -42.67
CA LYS A 84 -13.98 -1.17 -43.12
C LYS A 84 -14.69 -2.49 -43.41
N VAL A 85 -15.11 -2.65 -44.67
CA VAL A 85 -15.59 -3.94 -45.17
C VAL A 85 -14.42 -4.91 -45.14
N ILE A 86 -14.35 -5.72 -44.09
CA ILE A 86 -13.40 -6.82 -43.99
C ILE A 86 -13.94 -7.94 -44.87
N VAL A 87 -13.43 -8.03 -46.10
CA VAL A 87 -13.67 -9.20 -46.96
C VAL A 87 -12.90 -10.37 -46.34
N VAL A 88 -13.59 -11.18 -45.55
CA VAL A 88 -13.08 -12.49 -45.13
C VAL A 88 -13.15 -13.36 -46.38
N ARG A 89 -11.98 -13.68 -46.96
CA ARG A 89 -11.90 -14.77 -47.93
C ARG A 89 -12.21 -16.05 -47.16
N ASP A 90 -13.32 -16.70 -47.51
CA ASP A 90 -13.59 -18.05 -47.06
C ASP A 90 -12.40 -18.93 -47.44
N ARG A 91 -11.77 -19.48 -46.41
CA ARG A 91 -10.72 -20.48 -46.58
C ARG A 91 -11.40 -21.70 -47.20
N GLU A 92 -10.99 -22.03 -48.42
CA GLU A 92 -11.37 -23.25 -49.11
C GLU A 92 -11.30 -24.44 -48.12
N PRO A 93 -12.33 -25.31 -48.07
CA PRO A 93 -12.37 -26.41 -47.12
C PRO A 93 -11.20 -27.36 -47.40
N VAL A 94 -10.12 -27.21 -46.64
CA VAL A 94 -9.02 -28.16 -46.62
C VAL A 94 -9.60 -29.47 -46.08
N VAL A 95 -9.66 -30.47 -46.95
CA VAL A 95 -9.94 -31.86 -46.60
C VAL A 95 -9.00 -32.22 -45.45
N ARG A 96 -9.60 -32.47 -44.28
CA ARG A 96 -8.88 -32.93 -43.09
C ARG A 96 -8.40 -34.35 -43.35
N ASP A 97 -7.10 -34.50 -43.60
CA ASP A 97 -6.38 -35.71 -43.27
C ASP A 97 -5.14 -35.34 -42.46
N ALA A 98 -5.26 -35.57 -41.14
CA ALA A 98 -4.21 -35.91 -40.16
C ALA A 98 -4.48 -35.22 -38.80
N PRO A 99 -4.28 -35.94 -37.67
CA PRO A 99 -4.34 -35.34 -36.34
C PRO A 99 -3.10 -34.48 -36.13
N THR A 100 -3.28 -33.16 -36.09
CA THR A 100 -2.23 -32.21 -35.70
C THR A 100 -2.42 -31.87 -34.23
N ASP A 101 -1.35 -32.05 -33.45
CA ASP A 101 -1.23 -31.73 -32.03
C ASP A 101 -1.72 -30.30 -31.69
N PRO A 102 -2.18 -30.07 -30.44
CA PRO A 102 -2.71 -28.77 -30.04
C PRO A 102 -1.62 -27.70 -30.07
N VAL A 103 -1.72 -26.79 -31.04
CA VAL A 103 -0.97 -25.54 -31.05
C VAL A 103 -1.50 -24.67 -29.91
N VAL A 104 -0.70 -24.55 -28.86
CA VAL A 104 -0.93 -23.59 -27.77
C VAL A 104 -0.82 -22.18 -28.36
N THR A 105 -1.95 -21.50 -28.48
CA THR A 105 -2.01 -20.08 -28.83
C THR A 105 -1.29 -19.27 -27.75
N GLN A 106 -0.03 -18.92 -28.01
CA GLN A 106 0.74 -18.03 -27.16
C GLN A 106 0.14 -16.62 -27.26
N ALA A 107 -0.38 -16.11 -26.14
CA ALA A 107 -0.88 -14.74 -26.03
C ALA A 107 0.20 -13.74 -26.47
N PRO A 108 -0.16 -12.62 -27.12
CA PRO A 108 0.82 -11.65 -27.57
C PRO A 108 1.64 -11.16 -26.38
N ALA A 109 2.95 -11.35 -26.47
CA ALA A 109 3.90 -10.83 -25.49
C ALA A 109 3.68 -9.32 -25.37
N ALA A 110 3.22 -8.89 -24.21
CA ALA A 110 3.21 -7.47 -23.86
C ALA A 110 4.64 -6.95 -24.06
N ILE A 111 4.78 -5.99 -24.97
CA ILE A 111 6.01 -5.25 -25.22
C ILE A 111 6.47 -4.72 -23.87
N ARG A 112 7.52 -5.34 -23.30
CA ARG A 112 8.26 -4.77 -22.16
C ARG A 112 8.93 -3.51 -22.67
N GLY A 113 8.25 -2.39 -22.49
CA GLY A 113 8.82 -1.06 -22.70
C GLY A 113 10.06 -0.91 -21.83
N PHE A 114 11.17 -0.58 -22.47
CA PHE A 114 12.40 -0.09 -21.85
C PHE A 114 12.07 1.12 -20.98
N GLY A 115 12.11 0.92 -19.67
CA GLY A 115 11.76 1.94 -18.69
C GLY A 115 11.50 1.32 -17.33
N ALA A 116 12.42 0.46 -16.86
CA ALA A 116 12.38 -0.02 -15.49
C ALA A 116 12.73 1.16 -14.57
N ALA A 117 11.75 2.00 -14.29
CA ALA A 117 11.76 2.82 -13.08
C ALA A 117 11.98 1.87 -11.89
N PRO A 118 12.73 2.27 -10.85
CA PRO A 118 12.92 1.46 -9.67
C PRO A 118 11.53 1.05 -9.16
N SER A 119 11.26 -0.26 -9.16
CA SER A 119 10.03 -0.83 -8.62
C SER A 119 10.06 -0.65 -7.12
N PHE A 120 9.65 0.53 -6.64
CA PHE A 120 9.25 0.71 -5.26
C PHE A 120 8.19 -0.35 -4.99
N GLY A 121 8.50 -1.29 -4.10
CA GLY A 121 7.64 -2.45 -3.86
C GLY A 121 6.20 -2.01 -3.67
N SER A 122 5.27 -2.71 -4.33
CA SER A 122 3.87 -2.31 -4.37
C SER A 122 3.39 -1.87 -3.00
N THR A 123 2.91 -0.63 -2.94
CA THR A 123 2.42 -0.05 -1.69
C THR A 123 1.25 -0.90 -1.19
N ALA A 124 0.98 -0.90 0.12
CA ALA A 124 -0.14 -1.65 0.68
C ALA A 124 -1.48 -1.31 -0.02
N TYR A 125 -1.61 -0.07 -0.50
CA TYR A 125 -2.75 0.42 -1.26
C TYR A 125 -2.88 -0.23 -2.66
N GLU A 126 -1.79 -0.41 -3.39
CA GLU A 126 -1.78 -1.06 -4.71
C GLU A 126 -2.12 -2.56 -4.62
N ARG A 127 -1.73 -3.22 -3.53
CA ARG A 127 -2.12 -4.61 -3.27
C ARG A 127 -3.61 -4.72 -2.94
N LEU A 128 -4.15 -3.77 -2.17
CA LEU A 128 -5.57 -3.72 -1.86
C LEU A 128 -6.41 -3.47 -3.13
N THR A 129 -6.01 -2.52 -3.96
CA THR A 129 -6.72 -2.21 -5.21
C THR A 129 -6.67 -3.39 -6.19
N SER A 130 -5.51 -4.03 -6.36
CA SER A 130 -5.41 -5.23 -7.19
C SER A 130 -6.23 -6.41 -6.64
N GLN A 131 -6.37 -6.56 -5.32
CA GLN A 131 -7.29 -7.53 -4.72
C GLN A 131 -8.76 -7.21 -5.00
N VAL A 132 -9.19 -5.95 -4.87
CA VAL A 132 -10.56 -5.53 -5.18
C VAL A 132 -10.89 -5.76 -6.66
N PHE A 133 -9.96 -5.44 -7.58
CA PHE A 133 -10.18 -5.69 -9.00
C PHE A 133 -10.22 -7.19 -9.35
N ARG A 134 -9.46 -8.02 -8.65
CA ARG A 134 -9.34 -9.46 -8.96
C ARG A 134 -10.42 -10.32 -8.31
N TYR A 135 -10.87 -9.94 -7.12
CA TYR A 135 -11.75 -10.76 -6.27
C TYR A 135 -13.01 -10.01 -5.81
N GLY A 136 -13.20 -8.76 -6.23
CA GLY A 136 -14.30 -7.93 -5.76
C GLY A 136 -14.15 -7.48 -4.31
N LEU A 137 -15.23 -6.95 -3.74
CA LEU A 137 -15.26 -6.51 -2.33
C LEU A 137 -15.12 -7.67 -1.34
N ASP A 138 -15.50 -8.88 -1.75
CA ASP A 138 -15.41 -10.09 -0.91
C ASP A 138 -13.97 -10.58 -0.72
N GLY A 139 -13.03 -10.13 -1.57
CA GLY A 139 -11.61 -10.47 -1.47
C GLY A 139 -10.80 -9.54 -0.57
N LEU A 140 -11.43 -8.59 0.12
CA LEU A 140 -10.74 -7.71 1.05
C LEU A 140 -10.31 -8.49 2.31
N PRO A 141 -9.06 -8.32 2.78
CA PRO A 141 -8.64 -8.94 4.03
C PRO A 141 -9.54 -8.44 5.16
N THR A 142 -10.12 -9.39 5.91
CA THR A 142 -10.95 -9.05 7.07
C THR A 142 -10.08 -8.24 8.05
N PRO A 143 -10.48 -7.01 8.42
CA PRO A 143 -9.69 -6.22 9.34
C PRO A 143 -9.56 -6.99 10.65
N PRO A 144 -8.37 -6.97 11.30
CA PRO A 144 -8.19 -7.64 12.59
C PRO A 144 -9.27 -7.12 13.55
N SER A 145 -10.06 -8.04 14.08
CA SER A 145 -11.18 -7.74 14.95
C SER A 145 -10.70 -6.93 16.15
N THR A 146 -11.33 -5.79 16.41
CA THR A 146 -10.96 -4.83 17.46
C THR A 146 -10.88 -5.47 18.85
N ARG A 147 -11.61 -6.58 19.07
CA ARG A 147 -11.55 -7.40 20.29
C ARG A 147 -10.17 -7.99 20.58
N ALA A 148 -9.42 -8.43 19.57
CA ALA A 148 -8.07 -8.97 19.77
C ALA A 148 -7.07 -7.91 20.28
N ASN A 149 -7.35 -6.61 20.04
CA ASN A 149 -6.55 -5.51 20.58
C ASN A 149 -6.97 -5.09 22.00
N LEU A 150 -8.22 -5.35 22.40
CA LEU A 150 -8.69 -5.06 23.76
C LEU A 150 -8.05 -5.98 24.80
N ASP A 151 -7.87 -7.27 24.48
CA ASP A 151 -7.22 -8.22 25.39
C ASP A 151 -5.70 -7.99 25.50
N ALA A 152 -5.09 -7.34 24.48
CA ALA A 152 -3.69 -6.90 24.53
C ALA A 152 -3.48 -5.62 25.35
N HIS A 153 -4.56 -4.91 25.70
CA HIS A 153 -4.55 -3.76 26.60
C HIS A 153 -5.06 -4.19 27.98
N LYS A 154 -4.34 -5.08 28.66
CA LYS A 154 -4.44 -5.14 30.12
C LYS A 154 -4.01 -3.75 30.61
N PRO A 155 -4.90 -2.93 31.20
CA PRO A 155 -4.50 -1.63 31.69
C PRO A 155 -3.40 -1.88 32.72
N SER A 156 -2.20 -1.36 32.43
CA SER A 156 -1.16 -1.27 33.45
C SER A 156 -1.81 -0.63 34.68
N PRO A 157 -1.62 -1.19 35.89
CA PRO A 157 -2.17 -0.58 37.09
C PRO A 157 -1.75 0.89 37.12
N PRO A 158 -2.60 1.80 37.61
CA PRO A 158 -2.33 3.24 37.67
C PRO A 158 -1.20 3.52 38.69
N LEU A 159 0.01 3.12 38.36
CA LEU A 159 1.24 3.61 38.95
C LEU A 159 1.52 4.98 38.31
N THR A 160 2.08 5.90 39.08
CA THR A 160 2.70 7.15 38.61
C THR A 160 1.79 8.35 38.28
N ARG A 161 0.73 8.59 39.05
CA ARG A 161 0.31 10.00 39.28
C ARG A 161 0.52 10.46 40.72
N GLN A 162 0.25 9.59 41.69
CA GLN A 162 0.47 9.90 43.11
C GLN A 162 1.96 9.94 43.48
N LEU A 163 2.76 9.00 42.99
CA LEU A 163 4.23 8.99 43.21
C LEU A 163 4.91 10.26 42.68
N TRP A 164 4.48 10.76 41.52
CA TRP A 164 5.02 12.00 40.94
C TRP A 164 4.57 13.25 41.70
N GLN A 165 3.38 13.22 42.31
CA GLN A 165 2.89 14.32 43.15
C GLN A 165 3.63 14.38 44.49
N GLU A 166 3.95 13.23 45.09
CA GLU A 166 4.75 13.18 46.33
C GLU A 166 6.19 13.67 46.09
N GLU A 167 6.78 13.36 44.94
CA GLU A 167 8.13 13.82 44.60
C GLU A 167 8.18 15.33 44.29
N LEU A 168 7.13 15.87 43.68
CA LEU A 168 6.96 17.32 43.51
C LEU A 168 6.74 18.04 44.85
N LEU A 169 5.91 17.50 45.74
CA LEU A 169 5.70 18.10 47.06
C LEU A 169 6.99 18.11 47.88
N LYS A 170 7.80 17.05 47.77
CA LYS A 170 9.07 16.93 48.49
C LYS A 170 10.17 17.85 47.95
N THR A 171 10.08 18.27 46.68
CA THR A 171 11.04 19.21 46.07
C THR A 171 10.64 20.67 46.25
N LEU A 172 9.36 20.97 46.52
CA LEU A 172 8.87 22.34 46.75
C LEU A 172 8.92 22.82 48.21
N GLU A 173 9.20 21.96 49.20
CA GLU A 173 9.50 22.40 50.58
C GLU A 173 10.99 22.26 50.95
N PRO A 174 11.88 23.18 50.51
CA PRO A 174 13.22 23.28 51.04
C PRO A 174 13.19 24.06 52.37
N GLY A 175 12.83 23.41 53.49
CA GLY A 175 12.87 24.12 54.77
C GLY A 175 12.34 23.44 56.03
N ALA A 176 11.94 22.17 56.02
CA ALA A 176 11.53 21.50 57.27
C ALA A 176 12.77 21.12 58.11
N PRO A 177 12.90 21.59 59.36
CA PRO A 177 13.97 21.17 60.25
C PRO A 177 13.77 19.71 60.69
N SER A 178 14.86 18.94 60.62
CA SER A 178 15.03 17.58 61.14
C SER A 178 14.89 17.50 62.66
#